data_AF-A0A2H9N754-F1
#
_entry.id   AF-A0A2H9N754-F1
#
_cell.length_a   1.000
_cell.length_b   1.000
_cell.length_c   1.000
_cell.angle_alpha   90.00
_cell.angle_beta   90.00
_cell.angle_gamma   90.00
#
_symmetry.space_group_name_H-M   'P 1'
#
loop_
_entity.id
_entity.type
_entity.pdbx_description
1 polymer ?
#
loop_
_entity_poly.entity_id
_entity_poly.type
_entity_poly.pdbx_seq_one_letter_code
_entity_poly.pdbx_strand_id
1 'polypeptide(L)'
;MGQYYVIVNLDKKQYIHPHKFGDGMKLLEFADSTPGTMTALAVLLADGNGRGGGDLDSENLIIGSWAGDRIVITGDYADPGKFVPKDMKKKLFERNLEGYSQNSPGMRASDKKKCAKATANLHFLAEAFFEDISEKVILAITDDRWLGEELIKSIPEEVKKNLAPQLVEKKLAKSI
;
A
#
# COMPACT_ATOMS: atom_id res chain seq x y z
N MET A 1 -16.98 -11.65 -7.91
CA MET A 1 -16.26 -10.61 -7.14
C MET A 1 -15.51 -11.30 -6.01
N GLY A 2 -14.31 -10.82 -5.68
CA GLY A 2 -13.46 -11.36 -4.62
C GLY A 2 -12.97 -10.26 -3.69
N GLN A 3 -12.31 -10.65 -2.60
CA GLN A 3 -11.75 -9.73 -1.60
C GLN A 3 -10.46 -9.08 -2.13
N TYR A 4 -10.33 -7.77 -1.90
CA TYR A 4 -9.16 -6.97 -2.24
C TYR A 4 -8.32 -6.72 -1.00
N TYR A 5 -7.00 -6.72 -1.16
CA TYR A 5 -6.04 -6.65 -0.07
C TYR A 5 -5.08 -5.47 -0.23
N VAL A 6 -4.68 -4.93 0.91
CA VAL A 6 -3.56 -3.98 1.05
C VAL A 6 -2.61 -4.48 2.13
N ILE A 7 -1.36 -4.02 2.10
CA ILE A 7 -0.36 -4.37 3.10
C ILE A 7 -0.15 -3.18 4.02
N VAL A 8 -0.34 -3.38 5.32
CA VAL A 8 -0.46 -2.31 6.30
C VAL A 8 0.59 -2.46 7.39
N ASN A 9 1.28 -1.37 7.68
CA ASN A 9 2.11 -1.20 8.87
C ASN A 9 1.31 -0.49 9.96
N LEU A 10 1.07 -1.19 11.06
CA LEU A 10 0.27 -0.70 12.19
C LEU A 10 1.01 0.32 13.06
N ASP A 11 2.34 0.21 13.15
CA ASP A 11 3.17 1.06 14.01
C ASP A 11 3.37 2.44 13.39
N LYS A 12 3.64 2.49 12.09
CA LYS A 12 3.84 3.75 11.35
C LYS A 12 2.57 4.35 10.76
N LYS A 13 1.45 3.61 10.78
CA LYS A 13 0.20 3.99 10.10
C LYS A 13 0.44 4.28 8.61
N GLN A 14 1.11 3.33 7.96
CA GLN A 14 1.44 3.36 6.54
C GLN A 14 0.85 2.14 5.85
N TYR A 15 0.67 2.23 4.55
CA TYR A 15 0.30 1.07 3.74
C TYR A 15 0.90 1.16 2.34
N ILE A 16 0.95 0.00 1.68
CA ILE A 16 1.24 -0.10 0.26
C ILE A 16 0.07 -0.78 -0.46
N HIS A 17 -0.17 -0.33 -1.68
CA HIS A 17 -1.34 -0.67 -2.48
C HIS A 17 -0.93 -1.49 -3.72
N PRO A 18 -1.33 -2.77 -3.86
CA PRO A 18 -0.82 -3.66 -4.90
C PRO A 18 -0.93 -3.11 -6.33
N HIS A 19 -2.07 -2.49 -6.66
CA HIS A 19 -2.31 -1.91 -7.98
C HIS A 19 -1.29 -0.82 -8.37
N LYS A 20 -0.68 -0.12 -7.40
CA LYS A 20 0.34 0.88 -7.70
C LYS A 20 1.64 0.25 -8.24
N PHE A 21 1.89 -1.02 -7.90
CA PHE A 21 3.02 -1.82 -8.40
C PHE A 21 2.70 -2.59 -9.68
N GLY A 22 1.48 -2.42 -10.24
CA GLY A 22 1.04 -3.15 -11.44
C GLY A 22 0.39 -4.51 -11.14
N ASP A 23 0.24 -4.88 -9.87
CA ASP A 23 -0.37 -6.16 -9.48
C ASP A 23 -1.90 -6.07 -9.35
N GLY A 24 -2.55 -7.23 -9.42
CA GLY A 24 -3.93 -7.37 -8.95
C GLY A 24 -4.05 -7.23 -7.43
N MET A 25 -5.26 -7.06 -6.92
CA MET A 25 -5.51 -6.82 -5.49
C MET A 25 -6.06 -8.02 -4.74
N LYS A 26 -6.40 -9.13 -5.43
CA LYS A 26 -6.73 -10.36 -4.71
C LYS A 26 -5.47 -11.01 -4.17
N LEU A 27 -5.58 -11.73 -3.06
CA LEU A 27 -4.41 -12.28 -2.36
C LEU A 27 -3.44 -13.04 -3.27
N LEU A 28 -3.95 -13.92 -4.14
CA LEU A 28 -3.13 -14.72 -5.06
C LEU A 28 -2.70 -13.98 -6.33
N GLU A 29 -3.22 -12.78 -6.59
CA GLU A 29 -2.81 -11.96 -7.74
C GLU A 29 -1.48 -11.24 -7.49
N PHE A 30 -1.06 -11.08 -6.24
CA PHE A 30 0.24 -10.51 -5.88
C PHE A 30 1.10 -11.43 -5.00
N ALA A 31 0.63 -12.61 -4.61
CA ALA A 31 1.33 -13.49 -3.66
C ALA A 31 2.75 -13.91 -4.10
N ASP A 32 3.02 -13.88 -5.41
CA ASP A 32 4.31 -14.22 -6.02
C ASP A 32 4.70 -13.18 -7.09
N SER A 33 4.61 -11.89 -6.77
CA SER A 33 4.94 -10.82 -7.72
C SER A 33 6.42 -10.41 -7.67
N THR A 34 7.05 -10.30 -8.84
CA THR A 34 8.40 -9.74 -9.02
C THR A 34 8.60 -9.17 -10.44
N PRO A 35 9.11 -7.92 -10.57
CA PRO A 35 9.11 -6.89 -9.53
C PRO A 35 7.68 -6.41 -9.27
N GLY A 36 7.26 -6.37 -8.00
CA GLY A 36 5.90 -5.98 -7.65
C GLY A 36 5.70 -5.74 -6.15
N THR A 37 4.47 -5.94 -5.70
CA THR A 37 4.05 -5.79 -4.30
C THR A 37 4.90 -6.60 -3.33
N MET A 38 5.25 -7.85 -3.66
CA MET A 38 6.04 -8.69 -2.75
C MET A 38 7.51 -8.31 -2.73
N THR A 39 8.06 -7.85 -3.86
CA THR A 39 9.38 -7.18 -3.88
C THR A 39 9.38 -5.94 -2.98
N ALA A 40 8.34 -5.11 -3.07
CA ALA A 40 8.19 -3.92 -2.22
C ALA A 40 8.11 -4.27 -0.74
N LEU A 41 7.35 -5.32 -0.38
CA LEU A 41 7.30 -5.80 1.00
C LEU A 41 8.67 -6.30 1.47
N ALA A 42 9.38 -7.09 0.67
CA ALA A 42 10.72 -7.58 1.02
C ALA A 42 11.69 -6.42 1.27
N VAL A 43 11.69 -5.39 0.41
CA VAL A 43 12.50 -4.18 0.57
C VAL A 43 12.17 -3.43 1.86
N LEU A 44 10.87 -3.27 2.18
CA LEU A 44 10.44 -2.59 3.40
C LEU A 44 10.86 -3.34 4.68
N LEU A 45 10.89 -4.67 4.65
CA LEU A 45 11.19 -5.51 5.82
C LEU A 45 12.67 -5.84 6.01
N ALA A 46 13.53 -5.48 5.06
CA ALA A 46 14.95 -5.83 5.10
C ALA A 46 15.67 -5.24 6.34
N ASP A 47 16.44 -6.05 7.06
CA ASP A 47 17.36 -5.55 8.10
C ASP A 47 18.77 -5.38 7.51
N GLY A 48 18.92 -4.32 6.72
CA GLY A 48 20.15 -4.04 5.98
C GLY A 48 19.96 -3.86 4.48
N ASN A 49 20.92 -3.17 3.87
CA ASN A 49 21.08 -3.02 2.43
C ASN A 49 22.54 -2.65 2.10
N GLY A 50 23.00 -2.88 0.86
CA GLY A 50 24.32 -2.43 0.38
C GLY A 50 25.54 -3.18 0.93
N ARG A 51 25.38 -4.44 1.34
CA ARG A 51 26.43 -5.30 1.93
C ARG A 51 26.87 -6.44 1.00
N GLY A 52 26.18 -6.68 -0.13
CA GLY A 52 26.59 -7.72 -1.09
C GLY A 52 25.73 -7.79 -2.35
N GLY A 53 26.08 -8.73 -3.24
CA GLY A 53 25.54 -8.86 -4.60
C GLY A 53 24.10 -9.38 -4.73
N GLY A 54 23.25 -9.20 -3.72
CA GLY A 54 21.82 -9.53 -3.75
C GLY A 54 20.92 -8.47 -3.11
N ASP A 55 21.51 -7.36 -2.67
CA ASP A 55 20.80 -6.22 -2.08
C ASP A 55 20.23 -5.32 -3.17
N LEU A 56 19.26 -4.48 -2.80
CA LEU A 56 18.74 -3.48 -3.71
C LEU A 56 19.81 -2.40 -3.94
N ASP A 57 20.15 -2.08 -5.19
CA ASP A 57 21.10 -1.01 -5.52
C ASP A 57 20.45 0.39 -5.33
N SER A 58 20.25 0.76 -4.06
CA SER A 58 19.60 2.00 -3.64
C SER A 58 20.03 2.41 -2.23
N GLU A 59 20.29 3.71 -2.05
CA GLU A 59 20.57 4.33 -0.73
C GLU A 59 19.30 4.91 -0.08
N ASN A 60 18.11 4.56 -0.58
CA ASN A 60 16.87 5.13 -0.10
C ASN A 60 16.54 4.65 1.32
N LEU A 61 16.28 5.59 2.24
CA LEU A 61 15.99 5.31 3.65
C LEU A 61 14.67 4.55 3.90
N ILE A 62 13.84 4.36 2.87
CA ILE A 62 12.64 3.53 2.98
C ILE A 62 12.95 2.03 3.07
N ILE A 63 14.14 1.62 2.62
CA ILE A 63 14.60 0.23 2.69
C ILE A 63 14.78 -0.14 4.15
N GLY A 64 14.17 -1.24 4.56
CA GLY A 64 14.16 -1.66 5.96
C GLY A 64 13.38 -0.76 6.91
N SER A 65 12.67 0.25 6.41
CA SER A 65 11.93 1.16 7.28
C SER A 65 10.83 0.46 8.09
N TRP A 66 10.33 -0.70 7.63
CA TRP A 66 9.34 -1.52 8.33
C TRP A 66 9.95 -2.72 9.07
N ALA A 67 11.29 -2.85 9.10
CA ALA A 67 11.95 -3.95 9.79
C ALA A 67 11.58 -3.96 11.30
N GLY A 68 11.02 -5.07 11.77
CA GLY A 68 10.58 -5.25 13.16
C GLY A 68 9.19 -4.70 13.50
N ASP A 69 8.51 -4.03 12.56
CA ASP A 69 7.17 -3.49 12.77
C ASP A 69 6.06 -4.56 12.65
N ARG A 70 4.86 -4.23 13.13
CA ARG A 70 3.65 -5.07 13.06
C ARG A 70 2.95 -4.88 11.72
N ILE A 71 3.10 -5.87 10.83
CA ILE A 71 2.57 -5.84 9.47
C ILE A 71 1.37 -6.79 9.29
N VAL A 72 0.36 -6.35 8.55
CA VAL A 72 -0.83 -7.14 8.22
C VAL A 72 -1.18 -6.97 6.73
N ILE A 73 -1.33 -8.09 6.01
CA ILE A 73 -2.02 -8.10 4.72
C ILE A 73 -3.52 -8.23 5.02
N THR A 74 -4.27 -7.15 4.84
CA THR A 74 -5.68 -7.06 5.24
C THR A 74 -6.57 -6.87 4.04
N GLY A 75 -7.69 -7.61 4.01
CA GLY A 75 -8.68 -7.47 2.95
C GLY A 75 -9.92 -6.70 3.36
N ASP A 76 -10.64 -6.17 2.37
CA ASP A 76 -11.87 -5.37 2.53
C ASP A 76 -13.05 -6.17 3.12
N TYR A 77 -13.01 -7.50 3.08
CA TYR A 77 -13.99 -8.40 3.72
C TYR A 77 -13.50 -8.98 5.06
N ALA A 78 -12.38 -8.50 5.59
CA ALA A 78 -11.83 -8.98 6.85
C ALA A 78 -12.71 -8.63 8.06
N ASP A 79 -12.54 -9.39 9.15
CA ASP A 79 -13.29 -9.26 10.40
C ASP A 79 -13.34 -7.79 10.88
N PRO A 80 -14.55 -7.23 11.05
CA PRO A 80 -14.70 -5.85 11.50
C PRO A 80 -14.07 -5.62 12.87
N GLY A 81 -13.33 -4.52 13.01
CA GLY A 81 -12.69 -4.11 14.25
C GLY A 81 -11.46 -4.94 14.65
N LYS A 82 -11.13 -6.01 13.92
CA LYS A 82 -9.88 -6.76 14.11
C LYS A 82 -8.71 -5.93 13.61
N PHE A 83 -7.67 -5.81 14.44
CA PHE A 83 -6.51 -4.94 14.24
C PHE A 83 -6.80 -3.43 14.14
N VAL A 84 -8.06 -2.99 14.18
CA VAL A 84 -8.42 -1.56 14.22
C VAL A 84 -8.12 -0.99 15.62
N PRO A 85 -7.27 0.04 15.75
CA PRO A 85 -6.99 0.71 17.01
C PRO A 85 -8.27 1.25 17.68
N LYS A 86 -8.38 1.09 19.00
CA LYS A 86 -9.60 1.43 19.75
C LYS A 86 -10.02 2.90 19.57
N ASP A 87 -9.05 3.80 19.54
CA ASP A 87 -9.19 5.25 19.33
C ASP A 87 -9.70 5.60 17.92
N MET A 88 -9.46 4.75 16.93
CA MET A 88 -9.86 4.98 15.54
C MET A 88 -11.22 4.37 15.18
N LYS A 89 -11.76 3.44 15.98
CA LYS A 89 -13.01 2.71 15.68
C LYS A 89 -14.19 3.64 15.41
N LYS A 90 -14.37 4.66 16.26
CA LYS A 90 -15.47 5.62 16.12
C LYS A 90 -15.32 6.44 14.84
N LYS A 91 -14.12 7.00 14.61
CA LYS A 91 -13.79 7.81 13.44
C LYS A 91 -14.03 7.04 12.13
N LEU A 92 -13.60 5.78 12.08
CA LEU A 92 -13.81 4.91 10.91
C LEU A 92 -15.29 4.63 10.67
N PHE A 93 -16.03 4.29 11.72
CA PHE A 93 -17.47 4.03 11.61
C PHE A 93 -18.23 5.25 11.07
N GLU A 94 -17.92 6.44 11.59
CA GLU A 94 -18.54 7.70 11.15
C GLU A 94 -18.24 7.99 9.68
N ARG A 95 -16.97 7.88 9.27
CA ARG A 95 -16.56 8.03 7.86
C ARG A 95 -17.30 7.05 6.95
N ASN A 96 -17.40 5.78 7.34
CA ASN A 96 -18.07 4.77 6.53
C ASN A 96 -19.58 5.05 6.44
N LEU A 97 -20.21 5.48 7.54
CA LEU A 97 -21.62 5.84 7.58
C LEU A 97 -21.92 7.05 6.67
N GLU A 98 -21.03 8.04 6.66
CA GLU A 98 -21.12 9.18 5.76
C GLU A 98 -21.05 8.73 4.29
N GLY A 99 -20.07 7.88 3.95
CA GLY A 99 -19.93 7.33 2.60
C GLY A 99 -21.19 6.60 2.10
N TYR A 100 -21.81 5.76 2.94
CA TYR A 100 -23.09 5.12 2.59
C TYR A 100 -24.26 6.11 2.51
N SER A 101 -24.22 7.20 3.28
CA SER A 101 -25.26 8.22 3.25
C SER A 101 -25.23 9.02 1.94
N GLN A 102 -24.03 9.31 1.44
CA GLN A 102 -23.81 10.02 0.17
C GLN A 102 -24.04 9.12 -1.05
N ASN A 103 -23.47 7.91 -1.05
CA ASN A 103 -23.47 7.03 -2.23
C ASN A 103 -24.71 6.14 -2.34
N SER A 104 -25.53 6.04 -1.29
CA SER A 104 -26.71 5.18 -1.26
C SER A 104 -27.90 5.87 -0.58
N PRO A 105 -28.38 7.01 -1.11
CA PRO A 105 -29.41 7.82 -0.45
C PRO A 105 -30.70 7.03 -0.15
N GLY A 106 -31.12 6.15 -1.06
CA GLY A 106 -32.32 5.31 -0.91
C GLY A 106 -32.22 4.15 0.09
N MET A 107 -31.04 3.88 0.65
CA MET A 107 -30.86 2.83 1.65
C MET A 107 -31.40 3.29 3.02
N ARG A 108 -32.12 2.41 3.73
CA ARG A 108 -32.65 2.71 5.07
C ARG A 108 -31.50 3.05 6.02
N ALA A 109 -31.74 3.98 6.94
CA ALA A 109 -30.73 4.42 7.91
C ALA A 109 -30.18 3.26 8.78
N SER A 110 -31.01 2.28 9.12
CA SER A 110 -30.59 1.06 9.85
C SER A 110 -29.61 0.21 9.04
N ASP A 111 -29.85 0.06 7.75
CA ASP A 111 -29.02 -0.74 6.87
C ASP A 111 -27.68 -0.04 6.61
N LYS A 112 -27.68 1.29 6.43
CA LYS A 112 -26.45 2.11 6.35
C LYS A 112 -25.57 1.92 7.58
N LYS A 113 -26.14 1.98 8.79
CA LYS A 113 -25.41 1.74 10.04
C LYS A 113 -24.86 0.32 10.12
N LYS A 114 -25.62 -0.68 9.69
CA LYS A 114 -25.17 -2.09 9.65
C LYS A 114 -23.98 -2.25 8.71
N CYS A 115 -24.07 -1.71 7.50
CA CYS A 115 -22.98 -1.76 6.51
C CYS A 115 -21.74 -1.00 6.98
N ALA A 116 -21.89 0.21 7.52
CA ALA A 116 -20.77 0.98 8.07
C ALA A 116 -20.03 0.24 9.20
N LYS A 117 -20.78 -0.51 10.04
CA LYS A 117 -20.19 -1.36 11.06
C LYS A 117 -19.47 -2.58 10.46
N ALA A 118 -20.05 -3.19 9.43
CA ALA A 118 -19.46 -4.34 8.74
C ALA A 118 -18.20 -3.98 7.93
N THR A 119 -18.07 -2.74 7.45
CA THR A 119 -16.87 -2.27 6.73
C THR A 119 -15.88 -1.56 7.64
N ALA A 120 -16.07 -1.55 8.96
CA ALA A 120 -15.13 -0.96 9.90
C ALA A 120 -13.95 -1.91 10.21
N ASN A 121 -13.17 -2.28 9.18
CA ASN A 121 -11.99 -3.13 9.27
C ASN A 121 -10.69 -2.38 8.95
N LEU A 122 -9.54 -3.05 9.10
CA LEU A 122 -8.23 -2.43 8.92
C LEU A 122 -7.97 -1.96 7.48
N HIS A 123 -8.52 -2.67 6.48
CA HIS A 123 -8.38 -2.28 5.07
C HIS A 123 -8.94 -0.87 4.84
N PHE A 124 -10.22 -0.66 5.18
CA PHE A 124 -10.85 0.65 5.03
C PHE A 124 -10.24 1.71 5.95
N LEU A 125 -9.71 1.32 7.11
CA LEU A 125 -8.97 2.24 7.98
C LEU A 125 -7.70 2.76 7.28
N ALA A 126 -6.93 1.86 6.67
CA ALA A 126 -5.67 2.20 6.03
C ALA A 126 -5.91 3.15 4.85
N GLU A 127 -6.80 2.78 3.93
CA GLU A 127 -7.12 3.64 2.77
C GLU A 127 -7.69 5.01 3.15
N ALA A 128 -8.39 5.11 4.27
CA ALA A 128 -9.01 6.37 4.69
C ALA A 128 -8.06 7.27 5.50
N PHE A 129 -7.10 6.72 6.25
CA PHE A 129 -6.37 7.48 7.27
C PHE A 129 -4.87 7.22 7.35
N PHE A 130 -4.35 6.17 6.73
CA PHE A 130 -2.92 5.86 6.76
C PHE A 130 -2.24 6.49 5.55
N GLU A 131 -0.93 6.68 5.65
CA GLU A 131 -0.13 7.19 4.54
C GLU A 131 0.12 6.08 3.51
N ASP A 132 -0.24 6.31 2.25
CA ASP A 132 0.17 5.47 1.14
C ASP A 132 1.62 5.78 0.75
N ILE A 133 2.52 4.84 1.01
CA ILE A 133 3.95 4.99 0.69
C ILE A 133 4.35 4.28 -0.60
N SER A 134 3.40 3.73 -1.37
CA SER A 134 3.70 2.87 -2.53
C SER A 134 4.64 3.55 -3.53
N GLU A 135 4.37 4.81 -3.86
CA GLU A 135 5.18 5.59 -4.80
C GLU A 135 6.61 5.85 -4.29
N LYS A 136 6.79 6.02 -2.97
CA LYS A 136 8.12 6.15 -2.36
C LYS A 136 8.92 4.85 -2.48
N VAL A 137 8.25 3.71 -2.33
CA VAL A 137 8.87 2.38 -2.46
C VAL A 137 9.21 2.09 -3.92
N ILE A 138 8.31 2.42 -4.86
CA ILE A 138 8.59 2.33 -6.29
C ILE A 138 9.83 3.15 -6.62
N LEU A 139 9.93 4.38 -6.13
CA LEU A 139 11.11 5.21 -6.36
C LEU A 139 12.40 4.56 -5.84
N ALA A 140 12.39 3.89 -4.68
CA ALA A 140 13.54 3.16 -4.17
C ALA A 140 13.90 1.98 -5.08
N ILE A 141 12.92 1.17 -5.48
CA ILE A 141 13.15 0.03 -6.37
C ILE A 141 13.70 0.48 -7.74
N THR A 142 13.25 1.65 -8.23
CA THR A 142 13.73 2.20 -9.51
C THR A 142 15.16 2.72 -9.49
N ASP A 143 15.82 2.78 -8.32
CA ASP A 143 17.26 3.07 -8.28
C ASP A 143 18.07 1.90 -8.84
N ASP A 144 17.60 0.68 -8.60
CA ASP A 144 18.16 -0.54 -9.19
C ASP A 144 17.86 -0.57 -10.69
N ARG A 145 18.90 -0.80 -11.48
CA ARG A 145 18.81 -0.75 -12.95
C ARG A 145 17.84 -1.79 -13.49
N TRP A 146 17.95 -3.04 -13.04
CA TRP A 146 17.22 -4.16 -13.65
C TRP A 146 15.79 -4.24 -13.12
N LEU A 147 15.64 -4.21 -11.79
CA LEU A 147 14.31 -4.24 -11.16
C LEU A 147 13.52 -2.98 -11.49
N GLY A 148 14.19 -1.83 -11.54
CA GLY A 148 13.55 -0.55 -11.84
C GLY A 148 12.95 -0.49 -13.24
N GLU A 149 13.69 -0.93 -14.27
CA GLU A 149 13.20 -0.94 -15.64
C GLU A 149 12.00 -1.87 -15.83
N GLU A 150 12.02 -3.05 -15.22
CA GLU A 150 10.91 -4.01 -15.28
C GLU A 150 9.68 -3.49 -14.51
N LEU A 151 9.87 -2.93 -13.32
CA LEU A 151 8.76 -2.36 -12.54
C LEU A 151 8.10 -1.18 -13.26
N ILE A 152 8.87 -0.28 -13.88
CA ILE A 152 8.32 0.86 -14.62
C ILE A 152 7.43 0.39 -15.78
N LYS A 153 7.68 -0.79 -16.37
CA LYS A 153 6.82 -1.32 -17.44
C LYS A 153 5.46 -1.79 -16.89
N SER A 154 5.41 -2.35 -15.69
CA SER A 154 4.21 -2.94 -15.10
C SER A 154 3.30 -1.94 -14.38
N ILE A 155 3.84 -0.86 -13.82
CA ILE A 155 3.02 0.09 -13.05
C ILE A 155 2.00 0.86 -13.93
N PRO A 156 0.86 1.31 -13.37
CA PRO A 156 -0.13 2.08 -14.12
C PRO A 156 0.40 3.42 -14.64
N GLU A 157 -0.11 3.89 -15.78
CA GLU A 157 0.30 5.16 -16.40
C GLU A 157 0.11 6.39 -15.49
N GLU A 158 -0.93 6.38 -14.66
CA GLU A 158 -1.16 7.42 -13.65
C GLU A 158 0.01 7.50 -12.66
N VAL A 159 0.49 6.35 -12.19
CA VAL A 159 1.64 6.27 -11.26
C VAL A 159 2.91 6.75 -11.96
N LYS A 160 3.14 6.36 -13.22
CA LYS A 160 4.29 6.85 -14.01
C LYS A 160 4.28 8.37 -14.12
N LYS A 161 3.11 8.96 -14.39
CA LYS A 161 2.94 10.41 -14.50
C LYS A 161 3.25 11.11 -13.18
N ASN A 162 2.81 10.56 -12.05
CA ASN A 162 3.07 11.13 -10.73
C ASN A 162 4.57 11.08 -10.38
N LEU A 163 5.26 10.01 -10.77
CA LEU A 163 6.68 9.79 -10.50
C LEU A 163 7.64 10.44 -11.50
N ALA A 164 7.15 10.92 -12.65
CA ALA A 164 7.97 11.43 -13.73
C ALA A 164 8.96 12.53 -13.30
N PRO A 165 8.58 13.53 -12.46
CA PRO A 165 9.52 14.55 -12.01
C PRO A 165 10.71 13.96 -11.26
N GLN A 166 10.46 13.06 -10.30
CA GLN A 166 11.51 12.46 -9.47
C GLN A 166 12.39 11.50 -10.29
N LEU A 167 11.81 10.78 -11.25
CA LEU A 167 12.58 9.91 -12.15
C LEU A 167 13.51 10.70 -13.07
N VAL A 168 13.09 11.87 -13.56
CA VAL A 168 13.93 12.75 -14.38
C VAL A 168 15.09 13.32 -13.55
N GLU A 169 14.80 13.82 -12.35
CA GLU A 169 15.84 14.32 -11.42
C GLU A 169 16.89 13.25 -11.12
N LYS A 170 16.47 12.01 -10.86
CA LYS A 170 17.38 10.88 -10.65
C LYS A 170 18.27 10.59 -11.85
N LYS A 171 17.71 10.60 -13.07
CA LYS A 171 18.50 10.38 -14.30
C LYS A 171 19.54 11.49 -14.52
N LEU A 172 19.16 12.74 -14.26
CA LEU A 172 20.09 13.87 -14.33
C LEU A 172 21.21 13.74 -13.30
N ALA A 173 20.88 13.40 -12.05
CA ALA A 173 21.87 13.24 -10.98
C ALA A 173 22.87 12.11 -11.26
N LYS A 174 22.45 11.03 -11.93
CA LYS A 174 23.34 9.93 -12.36
C LYS A 174 24.21 10.26 -13.59
N SER A 175 23.97 11.39 -14.26
CA SER A 175 24.67 11.80 -15.49
C SER A 175 25.74 12.89 -15.27
N ILE A 176 25.90 13.36 -14.03
CA ILE A 176 26.89 14.36 -13.59
C ILE A 176 28.02 13.62 -12.87
#